data_AF-A0AAD3UAV7-F1
#
_entry.id   AF-A0AAD3UAV7-F1
#
_cell.length_a   1.000
_cell.length_b   1.000
_cell.length_c   1.000
_cell.angle_alpha   90.00
_cell.angle_beta   90.00
_cell.angle_gamma   90.00
#
_symmetry.space_group_name_H-M   'P 1'
#
loop_
_entity.id
_entity.type
_entity.pdbx_description
1 polymer ?
#
loop_
_entity_poly.entity_id
_entity_poly.type
_entity_poly.pdbx_seq_one_letter_code
_entity_poly.pdbx_strand_id
1 'polypeptide(L)'
;MMARQEGMALVISLIFLAVVSLLAMASMQSALLQEKMAGNQKESQQALQAAEAALRAAERYLEAGSSGPYDNSAGLYEFVSVAVDPASPSTAWRTYANSGLTGRAPEYFIERLPYTQGSNESLAVDEPISERRLYRITARGFGLSDESRVLLQSTYSR
;
A
#
# COMPACT_ATOMS: atom_id res chain seq x y z
N MET A 1 -37.47 -71.05 -13.49
CA MET A 1 -36.82 -70.36 -12.36
C MET A 1 -36.20 -69.06 -12.87
N MET A 2 -36.78 -67.90 -12.56
CA MET A 2 -36.13 -66.60 -12.76
C MET A 2 -36.08 -65.91 -11.40
N ALA A 3 -34.89 -65.81 -10.81
CA ALA A 3 -34.66 -65.09 -9.58
C ALA A 3 -34.77 -63.59 -9.87
N ARG A 4 -35.74 -62.93 -9.23
CA ARG A 4 -35.98 -61.49 -9.36
C ARG A 4 -34.98 -60.77 -8.45
N GLN A 5 -34.07 -60.00 -9.06
CA GLN A 5 -33.13 -59.16 -8.32
C GLN A 5 -33.87 -57.97 -7.73
N GLU A 6 -33.93 -57.89 -6.41
CA GLU A 6 -34.59 -56.81 -5.68
C GLU A 6 -33.59 -55.79 -5.11
N GLY A 7 -33.80 -54.52 -5.43
CA GLY A 7 -33.72 -53.41 -4.48
C GLY A 7 -32.37 -52.74 -4.19
N MET A 8 -31.23 -53.43 -4.25
CA MET A 8 -29.99 -52.88 -3.67
C MET A 8 -29.16 -51.96 -4.59
N ALA A 9 -29.31 -52.07 -5.92
CA ALA A 9 -28.51 -51.30 -6.87
C ALA A 9 -28.72 -49.77 -6.73
N LEU A 10 -29.96 -49.33 -6.48
CA LEU A 10 -30.29 -47.92 -6.28
C LEU A 10 -29.58 -47.36 -5.05
N VAL A 11 -29.61 -48.07 -3.92
CA VAL A 11 -28.98 -47.65 -2.67
C VAL A 11 -27.47 -47.49 -2.84
N ILE A 12 -26.83 -48.47 -3.48
CA ILE A 12 -25.39 -48.44 -3.76
C ILE A 12 -25.05 -47.24 -4.66
N SER A 13 -25.84 -47.00 -5.73
CA SER A 13 -25.64 -45.85 -6.62
C SER A 13 -25.80 -44.51 -5.89
N LEU A 14 -26.74 -44.41 -4.95
CA LEU A 14 -26.94 -43.20 -4.15
C LEU A 14 -25.78 -42.96 -3.19
N ILE A 15 -25.24 -44.01 -2.57
CA ILE A 15 -24.05 -43.91 -1.71
C ILE A 15 -22.85 -43.42 -2.53
N PHE A 16 -22.60 -44.01 -3.71
CA PHE A 16 -21.52 -43.55 -4.58
C PHE A 16 -21.72 -42.10 -5.03
N LEU A 17 -22.93 -41.72 -5.43
CA LEU A 17 -23.27 -40.35 -5.81
C LEU A 17 -23.04 -39.38 -4.65
N ALA A 18 -23.45 -39.75 -3.44
CA ALA A 18 -23.24 -38.94 -2.24
C ALA A 18 -21.74 -38.76 -1.94
N VAL A 19 -20.94 -39.82 -2.02
CA VAL A 19 -19.48 -39.74 -1.80
C VAL A 19 -18.82 -38.84 -2.84
N VAL A 20 -19.13 -39.02 -4.13
CA VAL A 20 -18.58 -38.16 -5.20
C VAL A 20 -19.00 -36.70 -5.01
N SER A 21 -20.24 -36.46 -4.61
CA SER A 21 -20.75 -35.10 -4.35
C SER A 21 -20.01 -34.42 -3.20
N LEU A 22 -19.74 -35.15 -2.11
CA LEU A 22 -18.96 -34.63 -0.97
C LEU A 22 -17.53 -34.27 -1.38
N LEU A 23 -16.87 -35.12 -2.18
CA LEU A 23 -15.54 -34.85 -2.71
C LEU A 23 -15.53 -33.62 -3.63
N ALA A 24 -16.55 -33.49 -4.49
CA ALA A 24 -16.71 -32.33 -5.36
C ALA A 24 -16.93 -31.03 -4.55
N MET A 25 -17.77 -31.05 -3.50
CA MET A 25 -17.96 -29.90 -2.64
C MET A 25 -16.68 -29.49 -1.90
N ALA A 26 -15.90 -30.45 -1.41
CA ALA A 26 -14.62 -30.18 -0.74
C ALA A 26 -13.62 -29.47 -1.68
N SER A 27 -13.58 -29.84 -2.97
CA SER A 27 -12.72 -29.16 -3.95
C SER A 27 -13.18 -27.73 -4.24
N MET A 28 -14.50 -27.51 -4.36
CA MET A 28 -15.07 -26.16 -4.56
C MET A 28 -14.79 -25.23 -3.39
N GLN A 29 -14.87 -25.72 -2.14
CA GLN A 29 -14.52 -24.92 -0.96
C GLN A 29 -13.07 -24.44 -1.01
N SER A 30 -12.15 -25.32 -1.42
CA SER A 30 -10.73 -24.97 -1.59
C SER A 30 -10.53 -23.92 -2.67
N ALA A 31 -11.24 -24.04 -3.81
CA ALA A 31 -11.17 -23.06 -4.90
C ALA A 31 -11.68 -21.68 -4.45
N LEU A 32 -12.78 -21.61 -3.69
CA LEU A 32 -13.31 -20.35 -3.14
C LEU A 32 -12.33 -19.70 -2.16
N LEU A 33 -11.64 -20.47 -1.34
CA LEU A 33 -10.60 -19.94 -0.45
C LEU A 33 -9.41 -19.38 -1.24
N GLN A 34 -8.97 -20.09 -2.28
CA GLN A 34 -7.90 -19.63 -3.17
C GLN A 34 -8.29 -18.33 -3.91
N GLU A 35 -9.53 -18.22 -4.37
CA GLU A 35 -10.04 -17.00 -5.01
C GLU A 35 -10.02 -15.81 -4.04
N LYS A 36 -10.50 -16.00 -2.80
CA LYS A 36 -10.46 -14.94 -1.77
C LYS A 36 -9.03 -14.52 -1.43
N MET A 37 -8.12 -15.48 -1.28
CA MET A 37 -6.70 -15.19 -1.01
C MET A 37 -6.06 -14.45 -2.20
N ALA A 38 -6.32 -14.88 -3.43
CA ALA A 38 -5.81 -14.22 -4.64
C ALA A 38 -6.37 -12.79 -4.79
N GLY A 39 -7.66 -12.59 -4.48
CA GLY A 39 -8.29 -11.26 -4.46
C GLY A 39 -7.63 -10.32 -3.44
N ASN A 40 -7.49 -10.76 -2.19
CA ASN A 40 -6.83 -9.97 -1.14
C ASN A 40 -5.35 -9.69 -1.47
N GLN A 41 -4.64 -10.67 -2.03
CA GLN A 41 -3.25 -10.51 -2.45
C GLN A 41 -3.13 -9.46 -3.55
N LYS A 42 -3.98 -9.52 -4.58
CA LYS A 42 -4.01 -8.53 -5.67
C LYS A 42 -4.28 -7.13 -5.13
N GLU A 43 -5.24 -7.01 -4.22
CA GLU A 43 -5.63 -5.73 -3.64
C GLU A 43 -4.51 -5.10 -2.81
N SER A 44 -3.84 -5.90 -1.97
CA SER A 44 -2.67 -5.47 -1.20
C SER A 44 -1.50 -5.05 -2.10
N GLN A 45 -1.22 -5.82 -3.16
CA GLN A 45 -0.19 -5.48 -4.15
C GLN A 45 -0.46 -4.16 -4.86
N GLN A 46 -1.72 -3.90 -5.24
CA GLN A 46 -2.09 -2.65 -5.87
C GLN A 46 -1.94 -1.46 -4.91
N ALA A 47 -2.38 -1.61 -3.65
CA ALA A 47 -2.20 -0.57 -2.63
C ALA A 47 -0.71 -0.25 -2.42
N LEU A 48 0.16 -1.26 -2.43
CA LEU A 48 1.61 -1.08 -2.34
C LEU A 48 2.17 -0.32 -3.56
N GLN A 49 1.82 -0.74 -4.77
CA GLN A 49 2.23 -0.06 -6.00
C GLN A 49 1.76 1.41 -6.02
N ALA A 50 0.55 1.68 -5.53
CA ALA A 50 0.02 3.03 -5.41
C ALA A 50 0.81 3.88 -4.41
N ALA A 51 1.15 3.31 -3.26
CA ALA A 51 1.97 4.00 -2.25
C ALA A 51 3.38 4.29 -2.79
N GLU A 52 4.01 3.34 -3.49
CA GLU A 52 5.31 3.56 -4.15
C GLU A 52 5.25 4.63 -5.24
N ALA A 53 4.16 4.68 -6.01
CA ALA A 53 3.97 5.70 -7.05
C ALA A 53 3.88 7.10 -6.44
N ALA A 54 3.15 7.27 -5.33
CA ALA A 54 3.08 8.52 -4.59
C ALA A 54 4.43 8.89 -3.94
N LEU A 55 5.16 7.92 -3.39
CA LEU A 55 6.50 8.13 -2.83
C LEU A 55 7.47 8.65 -3.90
N ARG A 56 7.53 8.02 -5.07
CA ARG A 56 8.35 8.48 -6.20
C ARG A 56 7.90 9.86 -6.71
N ALA A 57 6.60 10.18 -6.65
CA ALA A 57 6.11 11.49 -7.02
C ALA A 57 6.59 12.58 -6.05
N ALA A 58 6.65 12.27 -4.75
CA ALA A 58 7.20 13.16 -3.73
C ALA A 58 8.71 13.38 -3.92
N GLU A 59 9.46 12.34 -4.25
CA GLU A 59 10.90 12.45 -4.55
C GLU A 59 11.14 13.35 -5.76
N ARG A 60 10.41 13.13 -6.87
CA ARG A 60 10.48 14.01 -8.05
C ARG A 60 10.13 15.46 -7.72
N TYR A 61 9.17 15.68 -6.81
CA TYR A 61 8.83 17.01 -6.34
C TYR A 61 9.99 17.68 -5.58
N LEU A 62 10.76 16.91 -4.80
CA LEU A 62 11.97 17.42 -4.13
C LEU A 62 13.14 17.67 -5.11
N GLU A 63 13.28 16.83 -6.13
CA GLU A 63 14.30 16.93 -7.19
C GLU A 63 14.09 18.13 -8.11
N ALA A 64 12.84 18.56 -8.32
CA ALA A 64 12.49 19.70 -9.16
C ALA A 64 13.06 21.05 -8.67
N GLY A 65 13.76 21.07 -7.54
CA GLY A 65 14.58 22.21 -7.14
C GLY A 65 13.83 23.23 -6.29
N SER A 66 12.58 23.52 -6.66
CA SER A 66 11.67 24.46 -6.02
C SER A 66 10.54 23.71 -5.31
N SER A 67 10.77 23.31 -4.06
CA SER A 67 9.66 22.89 -3.20
C SER A 67 9.01 24.14 -2.58
N GLY A 68 7.66 24.15 -2.53
CA GLY A 68 6.89 25.19 -1.87
C GLY A 68 7.25 25.38 -0.38
N PRO A 69 6.70 26.41 0.29
CA PRO A 69 7.00 26.65 1.70
C PRO A 69 6.55 25.44 2.55
N TYR A 70 7.39 25.01 3.49
CA TYR A 70 7.05 24.00 4.50
C TYR A 70 6.30 24.71 5.64
N ASP A 71 5.08 25.14 5.37
CA ASP A 71 4.21 25.93 6.26
C ASP A 71 3.13 25.09 6.96
N ASN A 72 3.27 23.76 6.92
CA ASN A 72 2.30 22.79 7.43
C ASN A 72 0.97 22.78 6.66
N SER A 73 1.01 23.14 5.38
CA SER A 73 -0.13 23.12 4.46
C SER A 73 0.17 22.30 3.20
N ALA A 74 -0.90 21.87 2.51
CA ALA A 74 -0.82 21.18 1.21
C ALA A 74 0.17 19.99 1.15
N GLY A 75 0.29 19.24 2.26
CA GLY A 75 1.20 18.10 2.39
C GLY A 75 2.68 18.46 2.51
N LEU A 76 3.02 19.69 2.89
CA LEU A 76 4.39 20.14 3.17
C LEU A 76 4.49 20.59 4.62
N TYR A 77 5.33 19.93 5.40
CA TYR A 77 5.42 20.08 6.84
C TYR A 77 6.85 20.39 7.29
N GLU A 78 6.97 21.24 8.30
CA GLU A 78 8.24 21.44 8.99
C GLU A 78 8.29 20.54 10.22
N PHE A 79 9.31 19.71 10.36
CA PHE A 79 9.53 18.97 11.59
C PHE A 79 10.08 19.92 12.65
N VAL A 80 9.26 20.21 13.67
CA VAL A 80 9.68 21.04 14.80
C VAL A 80 10.09 20.16 15.99
N SER A 81 9.17 19.34 16.49
CA SER A 81 9.39 18.49 17.68
C SER A 81 8.63 17.17 17.65
N VAL A 82 7.55 17.10 16.87
CA VAL A 82 6.70 15.91 16.71
C VAL A 82 6.52 15.61 15.23
N ALA A 83 6.53 14.32 14.91
CA ALA A 83 6.21 13.85 13.56
C ALA A 83 4.72 14.08 13.26
N VAL A 84 4.41 14.39 12.01
CA VAL A 84 3.03 14.42 11.53
C VAL A 84 2.43 13.02 11.63
N ASP A 85 1.32 12.91 12.35
CA ASP A 85 0.60 11.64 12.47
C ASP A 85 -0.19 11.34 11.18
N PRO A 86 0.14 10.28 10.43
CA PRO A 86 -0.59 9.92 9.21
C PRO A 86 -2.04 9.47 9.47
N ALA A 87 -2.40 9.13 10.71
CA ALA A 87 -3.75 8.75 11.09
C ALA A 87 -4.63 9.93 11.53
N SER A 88 -4.04 11.10 11.78
CA SER A 88 -4.80 12.29 12.18
C SER A 88 -5.70 12.79 11.05
N PRO A 89 -6.97 13.15 11.33
CA PRO A 89 -7.87 13.72 10.33
C PRO A 89 -7.46 15.11 9.85
N SER A 90 -6.61 15.82 10.62
CA SER A 90 -6.09 17.15 10.25
C SER A 90 -4.86 17.09 9.35
N THR A 91 -4.32 15.89 9.08
CA THR A 91 -3.17 15.73 8.20
C THR A 91 -3.59 16.05 6.76
N ALA A 92 -3.01 17.12 6.22
CA ALA A 92 -3.14 17.54 4.85
C ALA A 92 -2.29 16.63 3.97
N TRP A 93 -2.95 15.95 3.03
CA TRP A 93 -2.29 15.08 2.07
C TRP A 93 -2.28 15.75 0.70
N ARG A 94 -1.21 15.49 -0.07
CA ARG A 94 -1.11 15.85 -1.48
C ARG A 94 -1.49 14.64 -2.33
N THR A 95 -2.46 14.80 -3.21
CA THR A 95 -2.93 13.72 -4.09
C THR A 95 -2.07 13.62 -5.34
N TYR A 96 -1.64 12.40 -5.68
CA TYR A 96 -0.97 12.08 -6.93
C TYR A 96 -1.98 11.49 -7.93
N ALA A 97 -2.71 12.38 -8.61
CA ALA A 97 -3.78 12.00 -9.54
C ALA A 97 -3.29 11.25 -10.79
N ASN A 98 -2.04 11.50 -11.23
CA ASN A 98 -1.47 10.92 -12.45
C ASN A 98 -0.71 9.61 -12.16
N SER A 99 -1.27 8.75 -11.30
CA SER A 99 -0.64 7.47 -10.94
C SER A 99 -0.75 6.40 -12.02
N GLY A 100 -1.71 6.55 -12.95
CA GLY A 100 -2.02 5.52 -13.95
C GLY A 100 -2.66 4.25 -13.36
N LEU A 101 -3.03 4.30 -12.07
CA LEU A 101 -3.66 3.19 -11.35
C LEU A 101 -5.17 3.39 -11.31
N THR A 102 -5.91 2.28 -11.31
CA THR A 102 -7.36 2.29 -11.12
C THR A 102 -7.70 2.39 -9.64
N GLY A 103 -8.82 3.05 -9.31
CA GLY A 103 -9.26 3.26 -7.92
C GLY A 103 -8.93 4.65 -7.42
N ARG A 104 -8.87 4.81 -6.09
CA ARG A 104 -8.54 6.09 -5.47
C ARG A 104 -7.08 6.47 -5.69
N ALA A 105 -6.85 7.73 -6.05
CA ALA A 105 -5.50 8.24 -6.26
C ALA A 105 -4.66 8.15 -4.97
N PRO A 106 -3.39 7.70 -5.05
CA PRO A 106 -2.52 7.65 -3.90
C PRO A 106 -2.10 9.06 -3.48
N GLU A 107 -1.64 9.18 -2.24
CA GLU A 107 -1.41 10.46 -1.60
C GLU A 107 -0.10 10.45 -0.82
N TYR A 108 0.51 11.62 -0.64
CA TYR A 108 1.74 11.75 0.14
C TYR A 108 1.80 13.08 0.88
N PHE A 109 2.66 13.15 1.89
CA PHE A 109 3.13 14.41 2.45
C PHE A 109 4.63 14.32 2.71
N ILE A 110 5.27 15.49 2.83
CA ILE A 110 6.71 15.62 3.00
C ILE A 110 6.94 16.46 4.25
N GLU A 111 7.73 15.92 5.16
CA GLU A 111 8.25 16.62 6.33
C GLU A 111 9.72 16.99 6.10
N ARG A 112 10.06 18.27 6.22
CA ARG A 112 11.46 18.70 6.26
C ARG A 112 12.00 18.44 7.67
N LEU A 113 13.05 17.64 7.76
CA LEU A 113 13.69 17.30 9.03
C LEU A 113 14.69 18.39 9.43
N PRO A 114 14.94 18.58 10.73
CA PRO A 114 15.92 19.54 11.21
C PRO A 114 17.30 19.19 10.66
N TYR A 115 18.03 20.22 10.25
CA TYR A 115 19.41 20.07 9.83
C TYR A 115 20.27 19.66 11.04
N THR A 116 20.97 18.54 10.91
CA THR A 116 21.98 18.10 11.86
C THR A 116 23.35 18.33 11.22
N GLN A 117 24.14 19.28 11.75
CA GLN A 117 25.50 19.49 11.26
C GLN A 117 26.30 18.20 11.41
N GLY A 118 26.97 17.79 10.34
CA GLY A 118 27.92 16.70 10.37
C GLY A 118 29.20 17.14 11.07
N SER A 119 29.84 16.25 11.83
CA SER A 119 31.11 16.54 12.54
C SER A 119 32.28 16.95 11.63
N ASN A 120 32.13 16.83 10.32
CA ASN A 120 33.15 17.10 9.29
C ASN A 120 32.73 18.22 8.32
N GLU A 121 31.68 18.99 8.63
CA GLU A 121 31.32 20.15 7.82
C GLU A 121 32.24 21.32 8.12
N SER A 122 32.76 21.96 7.07
CA SER A 122 33.59 23.15 7.18
C SER A 122 32.75 24.32 7.68
N LEU A 123 33.05 24.82 8.87
CA LEU A 123 32.49 26.07 9.42
C LEU A 123 33.31 27.29 8.98
N ALA A 124 34.11 27.15 7.92
CA ALA A 124 34.88 28.26 7.37
C ALA A 124 33.92 29.35 6.88
N VAL A 125 34.15 30.57 7.33
CA VAL A 125 33.52 31.76 6.75
C VAL A 125 33.95 31.81 5.28
N ASP A 126 32.97 31.83 4.36
CA ASP A 126 33.14 31.93 2.89
C ASP A 126 33.15 30.62 2.07
N GLU A 127 32.95 29.45 2.71
CA GLU A 127 32.60 28.21 1.98
C GLU A 127 31.07 28.01 1.99
N PRO A 128 30.43 27.62 0.86
CA PRO A 128 29.02 27.25 0.88
C PRO A 128 28.86 26.03 1.79
N ILE A 129 28.13 26.20 2.89
CA ILE A 129 27.64 25.05 3.66
C ILE A 129 26.81 24.18 2.71
N SER A 130 27.30 22.98 2.43
CA SER A 130 26.53 21.98 1.69
C SER A 130 25.47 21.45 2.64
N GLU A 131 24.39 22.22 2.82
CA GLU A 131 23.26 21.85 3.67
C GLU A 131 22.62 20.58 3.09
N ARG A 132 23.06 19.41 3.57
CA ARG A 132 22.38 18.17 3.27
C ARG A 132 21.03 18.20 3.95
N ARG A 133 19.98 18.47 3.19
CA ARG A 133 18.63 18.56 3.73
C ARG A 133 18.00 17.18 3.74
N LEU A 134 17.56 16.76 4.91
CA LEU A 134 16.83 15.51 5.08
C LEU A 134 15.33 15.79 5.05
N TYR A 135 14.62 14.91 4.36
CA TYR A 135 13.18 14.94 4.24
C TYR A 135 12.63 13.57 4.61
N ARG A 136 11.56 13.55 5.41
CA ARG A 136 10.77 12.34 5.62
C ARG A 136 9.54 12.42 4.71
N ILE A 137 9.39 11.43 3.85
CA ILE A 137 8.27 11.30 2.93
C ILE A 137 7.38 10.20 3.47
N THR A 138 6.10 10.52 3.64
CA THR A 138 5.08 9.53 4.01
C THR A 138 4.08 9.47 2.88
N ALA A 139 3.90 8.28 2.30
CA ALA A 139 3.00 8.01 1.20
C ALA A 139 1.95 6.97 1.61
N ARG A 140 0.73 7.13 1.11
CA ARG A 140 -0.34 6.14 1.25
C ARG A 140 -0.94 5.79 -0.09
N GLY A 141 -1.12 4.50 -0.31
CA GLY A 141 -1.77 3.94 -1.48
C GLY A 141 -3.04 3.19 -1.11
N PHE A 142 -3.96 3.12 -2.07
CA PHE A 142 -5.25 2.45 -1.94
C PHE A 142 -5.33 1.29 -2.92
N GLY A 143 -5.97 0.21 -2.51
CA GLY A 143 -6.29 -0.93 -3.36
C GLY A 143 -7.41 -0.61 -4.35
N LEU A 144 -8.04 -1.66 -4.87
CA LEU A 144 -9.26 -1.48 -5.68
C LEU A 144 -10.43 -0.97 -4.83
N SER A 145 -10.51 -1.40 -3.57
CA SER A 145 -11.36 -0.77 -2.57
C SER A 145 -10.58 0.26 -1.74
N ASP A 146 -11.33 1.19 -1.15
CA ASP A 146 -10.78 2.18 -0.22
C ASP A 146 -10.42 1.59 1.16
N GLU A 147 -10.81 0.34 1.43
CA GLU A 147 -10.55 -0.36 2.69
C GLU A 147 -9.11 -0.87 2.77
N SER A 148 -8.56 -1.33 1.63
CA SER A 148 -7.16 -1.74 1.55
C SER A 148 -6.27 -0.52 1.37
N ARG A 149 -5.47 -0.22 2.40
CA ARG A 149 -4.51 0.87 2.39
C ARG A 149 -3.14 0.42 2.84
N VAL A 150 -2.11 0.94 2.19
CA VAL A 150 -0.71 0.74 2.55
C VAL A 150 -0.07 2.10 2.81
N LEU A 151 0.67 2.21 3.90
CA LEU A 151 1.48 3.37 4.26
C LEU A 151 2.96 3.01 4.09
N LEU A 152 3.69 3.85 3.36
CA LEU A 152 5.13 3.77 3.19
C LEU A 152 5.78 5.03 3.74
N GLN A 153 6.96 4.88 4.34
CA GLN A 153 7.74 6.00 4.83
C GLN A 153 9.19 5.84 4.37
N SER A 154 9.78 6.91 3.85
CA SER A 154 11.18 6.96 3.43
C SER A 154 11.84 8.25 3.90
N THR A 155 13.15 8.20 4.10
CA THR A 155 13.97 9.38 4.34
C THR A 155 14.77 9.67 3.08
N TYR A 156 14.57 10.85 2.51
CA TYR A 156 15.25 11.34 1.31
C TYR A 156 16.26 12.42 1.70
N SER A 157 17.47 12.38 1.13
CA SER A 157 18.48 13.42 1.34
C SER A 157 18.76 14.13 0.03
N ARG A 158 18.72 15.47 0.04
CA ARG A 158 19.11 16.33 -1.08
C ARG A 158 20.34 17.15 -0.72
#